data_AF-A0A950BVR4-F1
#
_entry.id   AF-A0A950BVR4-F1
#
_cell.length_a   1.000
_cell.length_b   1.000
_cell.length_c   1.000
_cell.angle_alpha   90.00
_cell.angle_beta   90.00
_cell.angle_gamma   90.00
#
_symmetry.space_group_name_H-M   'P 1'
#
loop_
_entity.id
_entity.type
_entity.pdbx_description
1 polymer ?
#
loop_
_entity_poly.entity_id
_entity_poly.type
_entity_poly.pdbx_seq_one_letter_code
_entity_poly.pdbx_strand_id
1 'polypeptide(L)'
;FLQARPSRSKPPSSYGRGTAPTDLNGLLPEKVTEALLRGLPIMDRRFHGLFLKQATLTGPEARGSSPVRILRDPLGRQSPGIEGLYPCGEGAGFAGGIISAAVHGLRSARAIVAAYAPPH
;
A
#
# COMPACT_ATOMS: atom_id res chain seq x y z
N PHE A 1 7.39 -14.63 -16.36
CA PHE A 1 7.59 -14.60 -14.90
C PHE A 1 7.80 -15.99 -14.29
N LEU A 2 6.77 -16.86 -14.15
CA LEU A 2 6.89 -18.16 -13.45
C LEU A 2 7.98 -19.10 -14.01
N GLN A 3 8.27 -18.99 -15.30
CA GLN A 3 9.30 -19.76 -16.00
C GLN A 3 10.60 -18.98 -16.20
N ALA A 4 10.86 -17.96 -15.37
CA ALA A 4 12.05 -17.09 -15.45
C ALA A 4 12.32 -16.51 -16.86
N ARG A 5 11.25 -16.22 -17.62
CA ARG A 5 11.33 -15.63 -18.96
C ARG A 5 10.39 -14.43 -19.14
N PRO A 6 10.81 -13.41 -19.93
CA PRO A 6 9.95 -12.30 -20.32
C PRO A 6 8.85 -12.76 -21.28
N SER A 7 7.79 -11.95 -21.38
CA SER A 7 6.72 -12.16 -22.37
C SER A 7 7.26 -11.94 -23.79
N ARG A 8 6.84 -12.79 -24.74
CA ARG A 8 7.25 -12.68 -26.16
C ARG A 8 6.68 -11.45 -26.86
N SER A 9 5.51 -10.99 -26.42
CA SER A 9 4.81 -9.81 -26.93
C SER A 9 4.27 -8.98 -25.76
N LYS A 10 3.90 -7.73 -26.04
CA LYS A 10 3.27 -6.83 -25.08
C LYS A 10 1.86 -7.35 -24.72
N PRO A 11 1.60 -7.74 -23.47
CA PRO A 11 0.26 -8.14 -23.07
C PRO A 11 -0.70 -6.94 -23.09
N PRO A 12 -2.02 -7.17 -23.29
CA PRO A 12 -3.01 -6.11 -23.13
C PRO A 12 -2.95 -5.54 -21.71
N SER A 13 -3.07 -4.22 -21.59
CA SER A 13 -3.01 -3.52 -20.31
C SER A 13 -3.88 -2.27 -20.34
N SER A 14 -4.60 -2.02 -19.25
CA SER A 14 -5.31 -0.76 -19.01
C SER A 14 -4.38 0.36 -18.51
N TYR A 15 -3.10 0.09 -18.31
CA TYR A 15 -2.14 1.07 -17.79
C TYR A 15 -1.84 2.16 -18.81
N GLY A 16 -2.35 3.38 -18.57
CA GLY A 16 -2.34 4.48 -19.54
C GLY A 16 -0.96 5.02 -19.95
N ARG A 17 0.11 4.69 -19.23
CA ARG A 17 1.49 5.10 -19.59
C ARG A 17 2.19 4.10 -20.52
N GLY A 18 1.51 3.03 -20.90
CA GLY A 18 2.08 1.96 -21.69
C GLY A 18 2.94 0.98 -20.87
N THR A 19 3.22 -0.17 -21.47
CA THR A 19 3.98 -1.26 -20.85
C THR A 19 5.04 -1.77 -21.81
N ALA A 20 6.12 -2.31 -21.26
CA ALA A 20 7.18 -2.99 -22.00
C ALA A 20 7.38 -4.40 -21.39
N PRO A 21 7.47 -5.47 -22.22
CA PRO A 21 7.84 -6.78 -21.72
C PRO A 21 9.22 -6.74 -21.05
N THR A 22 9.31 -7.26 -19.83
CA THR A 22 10.55 -7.35 -19.07
C THR A 22 10.58 -8.62 -18.23
N ASP A 23 11.77 -8.99 -17.74
CA ASP A 23 11.89 -10.02 -16.71
C ASP A 23 11.72 -9.40 -15.32
N LEU A 24 10.61 -9.73 -14.66
CA LEU A 24 10.30 -9.20 -13.33
C LEU A 24 11.19 -9.81 -12.23
N ASN A 25 11.85 -10.95 -12.47
CA ASN A 25 12.71 -11.58 -11.46
C ASN A 25 13.91 -10.71 -11.10
N GLY A 26 14.46 -9.96 -12.06
CA GLY A 26 15.54 -9.00 -11.84
C GLY A 26 15.09 -7.62 -11.35
N LEU A 27 13.78 -7.35 -11.32
CA LEU A 27 13.23 -6.05 -10.92
C LEU A 27 12.81 -6.02 -9.45
N LEU A 28 12.35 -7.15 -8.92
CA LEU A 28 11.80 -7.25 -7.58
C LEU A 28 12.86 -7.77 -6.59
N PRO A 29 12.80 -7.37 -5.31
CA PRO A 29 13.61 -8.00 -4.27
C PRO A 29 13.37 -9.52 -4.24
N GLU A 30 14.43 -10.31 -4.01
CA GLU A 30 14.40 -11.77 -4.06
C GLU A 30 13.26 -12.38 -3.23
N LYS A 31 13.08 -11.91 -1.99
CA LYS A 31 12.00 -12.35 -1.10
C LYS A 31 10.61 -12.14 -1.68
N VAL A 32 10.39 -11.05 -2.42
CA VAL A 32 9.11 -10.76 -3.08
C VAL A 32 8.92 -11.69 -4.28
N THR A 33 9.95 -11.87 -5.09
CA THR A 33 9.95 -12.81 -6.23
C THR A 33 9.60 -14.22 -5.77
N GLU A 34 10.28 -14.73 -4.75
CA GLU A 34 10.01 -16.04 -4.17
C GLU A 34 8.57 -16.19 -3.66
N ALA A 35 8.07 -15.17 -2.94
CA ALA A 35 6.72 -15.18 -2.42
C ALA A 35 5.68 -15.26 -3.56
N LEU A 36 5.90 -14.53 -4.66
CA LEU A 36 5.04 -14.58 -5.84
C LEU A 36 5.14 -15.93 -6.56
N LEU A 37 6.33 -16.49 -6.73
CA LEU A 37 6.54 -17.81 -7.34
C LEU A 37 5.81 -18.92 -6.59
N ARG A 38 5.74 -18.84 -5.25
CA ARG A 38 4.98 -19.77 -4.41
C ARG A 38 3.48 -19.47 -4.37
N GLY A 39 3.10 -18.19 -4.27
CA GLY A 39 1.73 -17.75 -4.04
C GLY A 39 0.83 -17.83 -5.27
N LEU A 40 1.34 -17.48 -6.46
CA LEU A 40 0.55 -17.47 -7.70
C LEU A 40 -0.03 -18.85 -8.04
N PRO A 41 0.73 -19.98 -7.97
CA PRO A 41 0.15 -21.31 -8.19
C PRO A 41 -0.91 -21.71 -7.16
N ILE A 42 -0.77 -21.30 -5.90
CA ILE A 42 -1.77 -21.57 -4.85
C ILE A 42 -3.06 -20.83 -5.18
N MET A 43 -2.96 -19.56 -5.56
CA MET A 43 -4.11 -18.77 -5.97
C MET A 43 -4.77 -19.38 -7.21
N ASP A 44 -4.00 -19.80 -8.21
CA ASP A 44 -4.53 -20.45 -9.42
C ASP A 44 -5.35 -21.70 -9.12
N ARG A 45 -4.88 -22.55 -8.19
CA ARG A 45 -5.63 -23.72 -7.72
C ARG A 45 -6.98 -23.35 -7.09
N ARG A 46 -7.05 -22.24 -6.34
CA ARG A 46 -8.32 -21.74 -5.77
C ARG A 46 -9.30 -21.25 -6.83
N PHE A 47 -8.80 -20.86 -8.00
CA PHE A 47 -9.59 -20.45 -9.16
C PHE A 47 -9.66 -21.54 -10.25
N HIS A 48 -9.56 -22.81 -9.85
CA HIS A 48 -9.68 -23.96 -10.77
C HIS A 48 -8.73 -23.94 -11.97
N GLY A 49 -7.56 -23.31 -11.83
CA GLY A 49 -6.57 -23.18 -12.90
C GLY A 49 -6.94 -22.18 -14.00
N LEU A 50 -7.92 -21.31 -13.77
CA LEU A 50 -8.36 -20.30 -14.74
C LEU A 50 -7.68 -18.94 -14.54
N PHE A 51 -7.15 -18.67 -13.35
CA PHE A 51 -6.60 -17.36 -13.01
C PHE A 51 -5.35 -17.04 -13.82
N LEU A 52 -4.36 -17.95 -13.85
CA LEU A 52 -3.07 -17.67 -14.49
C LEU A 52 -3.10 -17.71 -16.02
N LYS A 53 -4.11 -18.34 -16.63
CA LYS A 53 -4.21 -18.48 -18.10
C LYS A 53 -4.29 -17.13 -18.82
N GLN A 54 -4.90 -16.14 -18.19
CA GLN A 54 -5.11 -14.80 -18.76
C GLN A 54 -4.50 -13.70 -17.88
N ALA A 55 -3.72 -14.07 -16.86
CA ALA A 55 -3.11 -13.11 -15.95
C ALA A 55 -1.96 -12.35 -16.62
N THR A 56 -1.92 -11.04 -16.38
CA THR A 56 -0.79 -10.18 -16.71
C THR A 56 -0.22 -9.59 -15.43
N LEU A 57 1.08 -9.73 -15.21
CA LEU A 57 1.79 -9.05 -14.13
C LEU A 57 2.36 -7.74 -14.65
N THR A 58 1.97 -6.62 -14.03
CA THR A 58 2.36 -5.27 -14.45
C THR A 58 3.14 -4.58 -13.33
N GLY A 59 4.46 -4.55 -13.42
CA GLY A 59 5.36 -3.77 -12.55
C GLY A 59 5.19 -3.98 -11.03
N PRO A 60 6.02 -3.32 -10.21
CA PRO A 60 5.77 -3.21 -8.78
C PRO A 60 4.76 -2.10 -8.45
N GLU A 61 3.85 -2.36 -7.53
CA GLU A 61 3.06 -1.32 -6.86
C GLU A 61 3.77 -0.95 -5.55
N ALA A 62 4.40 0.22 -5.51
CA ALA A 62 5.25 0.64 -4.39
C ALA A 62 4.56 1.63 -3.42
N ARG A 63 3.34 2.08 -3.72
CA ARG A 63 2.62 3.08 -2.90
C ARG A 63 1.40 2.47 -2.23
N GLY A 64 1.63 1.44 -1.41
CA GLY A 64 0.57 0.75 -0.67
C GLY A 64 0.23 1.40 0.68
N SER A 65 1.23 1.89 1.40
CA SER A 65 1.07 2.57 2.69
C SER A 65 2.26 3.50 2.95
N SER A 66 2.15 4.39 3.94
CA SER A 66 3.27 5.27 4.28
C SER A 66 4.47 4.45 4.75
N PRO A 67 5.68 4.73 4.21
CA PRO A 67 6.90 4.06 4.63
C PRO A 67 7.37 4.53 6.01
N VAL A 68 6.71 5.54 6.60
CA VAL A 68 7.07 6.12 7.88
C VAL A 68 5.87 6.16 8.83
N ARG A 69 6.17 6.14 10.13
CA ARG A 69 5.22 6.38 11.20
C ARG A 69 5.68 7.60 11.98
N ILE A 70 4.95 8.71 11.89
CA ILE A 70 5.27 9.90 12.67
C ILE A 70 4.74 9.68 14.08
N LEU A 71 5.63 9.69 15.07
CA LEU A 71 5.26 9.41 16.45
C LEU A 71 4.35 10.52 17.00
N ARG A 72 3.38 10.11 17.83
CA ARG A 72 2.45 11.00 18.53
C ARG A 72 1.89 10.31 19.76
N ASP A 73 1.42 11.11 20.72
CA ASP A 73 0.70 10.60 21.88
C ASP A 73 -0.56 9.82 21.45
N PRO A 74 -0.86 8.63 22.00
CA PRO A 74 -2.01 7.84 21.58
C PRO A 74 -3.37 8.50 21.81
N LEU A 75 -3.51 9.30 22.87
CA LEU A 75 -4.77 9.90 23.31
C LEU A 75 -4.90 11.35 22.85
N GLY A 76 -3.92 12.18 23.20
CA GLY A 76 -3.79 13.59 22.80
C GLY A 76 -3.40 13.77 21.33
N ARG A 77 -2.85 12.74 20.66
CA ARG A 77 -2.61 12.71 19.21
C ARG A 77 -1.60 13.74 18.69
N GLN A 78 -0.85 14.38 19.59
CA GLN A 78 0.18 15.38 19.29
C GLN A 78 1.57 14.74 19.25
N SER A 79 2.46 15.24 18.39
CA SER A 79 3.84 14.77 18.31
C SER A 79 4.62 15.09 19.60
N PRO A 80 5.45 14.18 20.12
CA PRO A 80 6.31 14.50 21.26
C PRO A 80 7.30 15.60 20.87
N GLY A 81 7.46 16.60 21.74
CA GLY A 81 8.43 17.69 21.56
C GLY A 81 8.04 18.75 20.52
N ILE A 82 6.85 18.66 19.90
CA ILE A 82 6.35 19.68 18.96
C ILE A 82 4.88 19.95 19.27
N GLU A 83 4.62 20.98 20.07
CA GLU A 83 3.27 21.42 20.38
C GLU A 83 2.55 21.91 19.11
N GLY A 84 1.25 21.62 19.00
CA GLY A 84 0.42 21.97 17.86
C GLY A 84 0.54 21.03 16.65
N LEU A 85 1.49 20.08 16.64
CA LEU A 85 1.64 19.13 15.53
C LEU A 85 0.84 17.84 15.76
N TYR A 86 -0.13 17.54 14.91
CA TYR A 86 -1.01 16.36 15.01
C TYR A 86 -0.88 15.45 13.78
N PRO A 87 0.07 14.49 13.78
CA PRO A 87 0.20 13.56 12.66
C PRO A 87 -1.08 12.72 12.49
N CYS A 88 -1.65 12.71 11.29
CA CYS A 88 -2.89 11.98 11.01
C CYS A 88 -2.98 11.41 9.59
N GLY A 89 -3.80 10.38 9.43
CA GLY A 89 -4.08 9.77 8.13
C GLY A 89 -2.98 8.82 7.67
N GLU A 90 -3.02 8.49 6.38
CA GLU A 90 -2.12 7.50 5.78
C GLU A 90 -0.69 8.03 5.71
N GLY A 91 -0.48 9.29 5.30
CA GLY A 91 0.85 9.89 5.22
C GLY A 91 1.63 9.85 6.54
N ALA A 92 0.93 10.02 7.67
CA ALA A 92 1.53 9.90 9.01
C ALA A 92 1.70 8.45 9.49
N GLY A 93 1.22 7.47 8.73
CA GLY A 93 1.33 6.04 9.01
C GLY A 93 0.22 5.48 9.91
N PHE A 94 -0.92 6.16 10.07
CA PHE A 94 -2.01 5.73 10.98
C PHE A 94 -3.30 5.26 10.30
N ALA A 95 -3.32 5.22 8.97
CA ALA A 95 -4.43 4.74 8.16
C ALA A 95 -3.90 4.06 6.90
N GLY A 96 -4.75 3.32 6.18
CA GLY A 96 -4.37 2.61 4.95
C GLY A 96 -5.49 2.58 3.91
N GLY A 97 -6.35 3.58 3.92
CA GLY A 97 -7.49 3.69 3.02
C GLY A 97 -8.44 4.81 3.41
N ILE A 98 -9.31 5.20 2.48
CA ILE A 98 -10.18 6.39 2.56
C ILE A 98 -10.94 6.47 3.88
N ILE A 99 -11.69 5.41 4.22
CA ILE A 99 -12.52 5.39 5.43
C ILE A 99 -11.65 5.45 6.69
N SER A 100 -10.57 4.66 6.74
CA SER A 100 -9.67 4.65 7.90
C SER A 100 -9.00 6.01 8.10
N ALA A 101 -8.62 6.71 7.02
CA ALA A 101 -8.03 8.03 7.07
C ALA A 101 -9.04 9.09 7.55
N ALA A 102 -10.28 9.02 7.07
CA ALA A 102 -11.37 9.91 7.50
C ALA A 102 -11.68 9.76 9.00
N VAL A 103 -11.85 8.51 9.48
CA VAL A 103 -12.06 8.22 10.91
C VAL A 103 -10.87 8.69 11.74
N HIS A 104 -9.65 8.51 11.23
CA HIS A 104 -8.45 8.97 11.90
C HIS A 104 -8.37 10.50 11.99
N GLY A 105 -8.79 11.21 10.94
CA GLY A 105 -8.93 12.66 10.92
C GLY A 105 -9.93 13.14 11.96
N LEU A 106 -11.15 12.57 11.98
CA LEU A 106 -12.19 12.90 12.96
C LEU A 106 -11.69 12.74 14.40
N ARG A 107 -11.02 11.63 14.72
CA ARG A 107 -10.46 11.42 16.07
C ARG A 107 -9.38 12.43 16.42
N SER A 108 -8.60 12.87 15.43
CA SER A 108 -7.55 13.89 15.64
C SER A 108 -8.17 15.27 15.86
N ALA A 109 -9.20 15.63 15.09
CA ALA A 109 -9.98 16.85 15.30
C ALA A 109 -10.62 16.88 16.70
N ARG A 110 -11.20 15.76 17.17
CA ARG A 110 -11.77 15.67 18.54
C ARG A 110 -10.72 15.89 19.63
N ALA A 111 -9.50 15.39 19.45
CA ALA A 111 -8.41 15.62 20.41
C ALA A 111 -7.97 17.09 20.44
N ILE A 112 -7.90 17.73 19.27
CA ILE A 112 -7.59 19.17 19.16
C ILE A 112 -8.68 20.00 19.86
N VAL A 113 -9.96 19.73 19.57
CA VAL A 113 -11.07 20.43 20.22
C VAL A 113 -11.04 20.25 21.74
N ALA A 114 -10.81 19.03 22.23
CA ALA A 114 -10.72 18.78 23.66
C ALA A 114 -9.56 19.54 24.35
N ALA A 115 -8.45 19.76 23.64
CA ALA A 115 -7.29 20.47 24.18
C ALA A 115 -7.45 22.00 24.19
N TYR A 116 -8.22 22.56 23.24
CA TYR A 116 -8.28 24.01 23.01
C TYR A 116 -9.67 24.63 23.11
N ALA A 117 -10.71 23.86 23.50
CA ALA A 117 -12.04 24.43 23.71
C ALA A 117 -11.99 25.49 24.82
N PRO A 118 -12.63 26.66 24.63
CA PRO A 118 -12.67 27.69 25.66
C PRO A 118 -13.39 27.16 26.91
N PRO A 119 -12.94 27.54 28.13
CA PRO A 119 -13.67 27.22 29.34
C PRO A 119 -15.07 27.84 29.27
N HIS A 120 -16.07 27.06 29.67
CA HIS A 120 -17.45 27.52 29.82
C HIS A 120 -17.61 28.42 31.05
#